data_AF-A0A948VIW2-F1
#
_entry.id   AF-A0A948VIW2-F1
#
_cell.length_a   1.000
_cell.length_b   1.000
_cell.length_c   1.000
_cell.angle_alpha   90.00
_cell.angle_beta   90.00
_cell.angle_gamma   90.00
#
_symmetry.space_group_name_H-M   'P 1'
#
loop_
_entity.id
_entity.type
_entity.pdbx_description
1 polymer ?
#
loop_
_entity_poly.entity_id
_entity_poly.type
_entity_poly.pdbx_seq_one_letter_code
_entity_poly.pdbx_strand_id
1 'polypeptide(L)'
;MRKILYFIGYLIAFAIIFYAPSVLAATPQEILNSSLAKFDTDNGINITGELNVDVMENRWVKTQTSEPEKASLKFNFTQRSLPKIDGRQDGEGSLTLLKAYIADQFEEFEIKEPITISWRTVAPMSYVKVEKLPESVSKTFTELGVPLDDMTQHWIEFESSGDKSLAQEVLPVLPKATAEPSNEVLNTFTNLGEKQFLTITKTEKTYKNNKGQDIVRVRVGINKNLLYQEYQKELQAAYKIKDYTERTTAIKTARDEYQENLKDIIKLHMAANINVTTQKLERFEFGFVQTDPKEDCTWNDDYSKQTCKQIGTTTVTMGGGFWLHELDLSPIYIPYNAMKF
;
A
#
# COMPACT_ATOMS: atom_id res chain seq x y z
N MET A 1 -28.42 -56.41 -0.28
CA MET A 1 -29.16 -55.13 -0.49
C MET A 1 -28.52 -53.90 0.16
N ARG A 2 -28.06 -53.94 1.42
CA ARG A 2 -27.42 -52.76 2.07
C ARG A 2 -26.10 -52.27 1.43
N LYS A 3 -25.32 -53.11 0.75
CA LYS A 3 -24.06 -52.70 0.08
C LYS A 3 -24.24 -52.04 -1.29
N ILE A 4 -25.42 -52.13 -1.90
CA ILE A 4 -25.72 -51.53 -3.22
C ILE A 4 -26.21 -50.07 -3.04
N LEU A 5 -26.90 -49.77 -1.94
CA LEU A 5 -27.35 -48.41 -1.61
C LEU A 5 -26.20 -47.45 -1.28
N TYR A 6 -25.11 -47.91 -0.64
CA TYR A 6 -23.94 -47.07 -0.40
C TYR A 6 -23.13 -46.79 -1.67
N PHE A 7 -23.12 -47.71 -2.64
CA PHE A 7 -22.42 -47.51 -3.91
C PHE A 7 -23.17 -46.55 -4.84
N ILE A 8 -24.51 -46.61 -4.83
CA ILE A 8 -25.38 -45.65 -5.56
C ILE A 8 -25.36 -44.28 -4.88
N GLY A 9 -25.31 -44.21 -3.55
CA GLY A 9 -25.13 -42.95 -2.81
C GLY A 9 -23.79 -42.28 -3.09
N TYR A 10 -22.70 -43.05 -3.20
CA TYR A 10 -21.37 -42.53 -3.60
C TYR A 10 -21.32 -42.12 -5.07
N LEU A 11 -21.99 -42.85 -5.98
CA LEU A 11 -22.07 -42.49 -7.39
C LEU A 11 -22.93 -41.25 -7.65
N ILE A 12 -23.98 -41.00 -6.85
CA ILE A 12 -24.78 -39.77 -6.93
C ILE A 12 -24.01 -38.58 -6.33
N ALA A 13 -23.26 -38.79 -5.22
CA ALA A 13 -22.37 -37.76 -4.68
C ALA A 13 -21.22 -37.42 -5.64
N PHE A 14 -20.63 -38.41 -6.34
CA PHE A 14 -19.65 -38.17 -7.40
C PHE A 14 -20.28 -37.52 -8.64
N ALA A 15 -21.48 -37.92 -9.05
CA ALA A 15 -22.17 -37.31 -10.19
C ALA A 15 -22.56 -35.85 -9.92
N ILE A 16 -22.93 -35.47 -8.69
CA ILE A 16 -23.24 -34.06 -8.35
C ILE A 16 -21.95 -33.21 -8.27
N ILE A 17 -20.79 -33.82 -7.98
CA ILE A 17 -19.48 -33.14 -8.04
C ILE A 17 -18.99 -32.97 -9.48
N PHE A 18 -19.42 -33.81 -10.43
CA PHE A 18 -18.97 -33.80 -11.83
C PHE A 18 -20.01 -33.29 -12.87
N TYR A 19 -21.26 -32.99 -12.48
CA TYR A 19 -22.33 -32.57 -13.39
C TYR A 19 -23.08 -31.28 -12.99
N ALA A 20 -22.41 -30.35 -12.32
CA ALA A 20 -22.69 -28.94 -12.53
C ALA A 20 -21.67 -28.42 -13.55
N PRO A 21 -22.02 -27.54 -14.50
CA PRO A 21 -21.09 -26.96 -15.44
C PRO A 21 -20.15 -25.99 -14.70
N SER A 22 -19.24 -26.52 -13.89
CA SER A 22 -18.02 -25.86 -13.50
C SER A 22 -17.08 -25.97 -14.71
N VAL A 23 -17.27 -25.06 -15.66
CA VAL A 23 -16.11 -24.43 -16.28
C VAL A 23 -15.23 -24.01 -15.12
N LEU A 24 -14.17 -24.79 -14.84
CA LEU A 24 -13.14 -24.62 -13.80
C LEU A 24 -13.20 -23.24 -13.14
N ALA A 25 -14.07 -23.09 -12.14
CA ALA A 25 -14.22 -21.80 -11.47
C ALA A 25 -12.98 -21.65 -10.59
N ALA A 26 -12.11 -20.71 -10.97
CA ALA A 26 -10.88 -20.44 -10.25
C ALA A 26 -11.18 -20.25 -8.75
N THR A 27 -10.40 -20.91 -7.90
CA THR A 27 -10.52 -20.74 -6.46
C THR A 27 -10.26 -19.28 -6.08
N PRO A 28 -10.77 -18.78 -4.93
CA PRO A 28 -10.44 -17.43 -4.48
C PRO A 28 -8.93 -17.14 -4.43
N GLN A 29 -8.11 -18.15 -4.10
CA GLN A 29 -6.65 -17.99 -4.11
C GLN A 29 -6.10 -17.82 -5.53
N GLU A 30 -6.61 -18.59 -6.50
CA GLU A 30 -6.23 -18.45 -7.91
C GLU A 30 -6.70 -17.13 -8.50
N ILE A 31 -7.88 -16.64 -8.12
CA ILE A 31 -8.39 -15.32 -8.53
C ILE A 31 -7.51 -14.20 -7.93
N LEU A 32 -7.16 -14.30 -6.65
CA LEU A 32 -6.26 -13.34 -5.99
C LEU A 32 -4.88 -13.33 -6.68
N ASN A 33 -4.25 -14.49 -6.85
CA ASN A 33 -2.94 -14.61 -7.48
C ASN A 33 -2.96 -14.12 -8.94
N SER A 34 -3.96 -14.51 -9.72
CA SER A 34 -4.08 -14.07 -11.11
C SER A 34 -4.39 -12.57 -11.23
N SER A 35 -5.15 -11.99 -10.29
CA SER A 35 -5.41 -10.55 -10.26
C SER A 35 -4.15 -9.77 -9.90
N LEU A 36 -3.34 -10.28 -8.96
CA LEU A 36 -2.05 -9.68 -8.59
C LEU A 36 -0.99 -9.86 -9.69
N ALA A 37 -0.96 -11.01 -10.36
CA ALA A 37 -0.06 -11.22 -11.50
C ALA A 37 -0.44 -10.36 -12.72
N LYS A 38 -1.72 -9.96 -12.84
CA LYS A 38 -2.18 -8.99 -13.83
C LYS A 38 -1.82 -7.55 -13.49
N PHE A 39 -1.28 -7.25 -12.30
CA PHE A 39 -0.52 -6.02 -12.09
C PHE A 39 0.81 -6.15 -12.83
N ASP A 40 0.70 -6.00 -14.14
CA ASP A 40 1.80 -5.78 -15.04
C ASP A 40 1.65 -4.35 -15.54
N THR A 41 2.64 -3.52 -15.26
CA THR A 41 2.65 -2.13 -15.70
C THR A 41 2.48 -2.03 -17.21
N ASP A 42 2.90 -3.02 -17.98
CA ASP A 42 2.81 -2.96 -19.44
C ASP A 42 1.38 -3.19 -19.96
N ASN A 43 0.50 -3.85 -19.20
CA ASN A 43 -0.89 -4.16 -19.61
C ASN A 43 -1.90 -3.06 -19.25
N GLY A 44 -1.47 -2.02 -18.55
CA GLY A 44 -2.34 -0.94 -18.08
C GLY A 44 -3.09 -1.29 -16.79
N ILE A 45 -3.56 -0.24 -16.11
CA ILE A 45 -4.20 -0.35 -14.79
C ILE A 45 -5.28 0.73 -14.64
N ASN A 46 -6.32 0.43 -13.85
CA ASN A 46 -7.28 1.43 -13.40
C ASN A 46 -7.64 1.16 -11.93
N ILE A 47 -7.20 2.04 -11.04
CA ILE A 47 -7.37 1.92 -9.60
C ILE A 47 -7.84 3.21 -8.96
N THR A 48 -8.64 3.05 -7.92
CA THR A 48 -8.96 4.09 -6.94
C THR A 48 -8.56 3.56 -5.58
N GLY A 49 -8.11 4.41 -4.67
CA GLY A 49 -7.83 3.98 -3.30
C GLY A 49 -7.94 5.07 -2.27
N GLU A 50 -7.89 4.63 -1.01
CA GLU A 50 -7.90 5.45 0.18
C GLU A 50 -6.79 5.00 1.14
N LEU A 51 -6.20 5.96 1.83
CA LEU A 51 -5.21 5.73 2.87
C LEU A 51 -5.48 6.67 4.03
N ASN A 52 -5.52 6.12 5.24
CA ASN A 52 -5.63 6.87 6.48
C ASN A 52 -4.42 6.53 7.34
N VAL A 53 -3.82 7.55 7.94
CA VAL A 53 -2.73 7.42 8.91
C VAL A 53 -3.10 8.24 10.13
N ASP A 54 -3.24 7.58 11.25
CA ASP A 54 -3.49 8.19 12.56
C ASP A 54 -2.29 7.93 13.47
N VAL A 55 -1.75 8.98 14.06
CA VAL A 55 -0.72 8.94 15.08
C VAL A 55 -1.31 9.52 16.35
N MET A 56 -1.20 8.78 17.44
CA MET A 56 -1.63 9.23 18.76
C MET A 56 -0.51 9.01 19.75
N GLU A 57 -0.10 10.08 20.42
CA GLU A 57 0.85 10.01 21.50
C GLU A 57 0.16 10.19 22.85
N ASN A 58 0.41 9.23 23.74
CA ASN A 58 -0.02 9.30 25.13
C ASN A 58 1.22 9.45 26.02
N ARG A 59 1.27 10.51 26.83
CA ARG A 59 2.32 10.70 27.84
C ARG A 59 1.75 10.43 29.24
N TRP A 60 2.50 9.73 30.07
CA TRP A 60 2.11 9.33 31.44
C TRP A 60 2.81 10.17 32.53
N VAL A 61 3.39 11.31 32.16
CA VAL A 61 4.19 12.12 33.08
C VAL A 61 3.28 12.96 33.99
N LYS A 62 3.38 12.74 35.31
CA LYS A 62 2.53 13.40 36.34
C LYS A 62 2.63 14.94 36.39
N THR A 63 3.66 15.53 35.79
CA THR A 63 3.95 16.98 35.88
C THR A 63 3.38 17.80 34.73
N GLN A 64 2.86 17.16 33.67
CA GLN A 64 2.17 17.85 32.58
C GLN A 64 0.91 17.06 32.24
N THR A 65 -0.27 17.59 32.56
CA THR A 65 -1.51 17.24 31.87
C THR A 65 -1.44 17.83 30.46
N SER A 66 -0.56 17.29 29.63
CA SER A 66 -0.56 17.56 28.19
C SER A 66 -1.67 16.70 27.59
N GLU A 67 -2.65 17.31 26.93
CA GLU A 67 -3.58 16.57 26.09
C GLU A 67 -2.79 15.71 25.08
N PRO A 68 -3.30 14.53 24.70
CA PRO A 68 -2.58 13.64 23.79
C PRO A 68 -2.32 14.33 22.45
N GLU A 69 -1.05 14.34 22.02
CA GLU A 69 -0.67 14.83 20.69
C GLU A 69 -1.24 13.85 19.66
N LYS A 70 -1.95 14.37 18.66
CA LYS A 70 -2.60 13.55 17.64
C LYS A 70 -2.39 14.13 16.26
N ALA A 71 -2.02 13.28 15.32
CA ALA A 71 -1.99 13.60 13.90
C ALA A 71 -2.88 12.62 13.13
N SER A 72 -3.65 13.12 12.18
CA SER A 72 -4.50 12.32 11.30
C SER A 72 -4.37 12.84 9.87
N LEU A 73 -4.02 11.95 8.96
CA LEU A 73 -3.88 12.22 7.53
C LEU A 73 -4.78 11.26 6.76
N LYS A 74 -5.60 11.81 5.86
CA LYS A 74 -6.45 11.02 4.97
C LYS A 74 -6.21 11.40 3.53
N PHE A 75 -5.91 10.40 2.71
CA PHE A 75 -5.66 10.52 1.29
C PHE A 75 -6.65 9.67 0.49
N ASN A 76 -7.06 10.20 -0.65
CA ASN A 76 -7.65 9.43 -1.74
C ASN A 76 -6.73 9.52 -2.95
N PHE A 77 -6.65 8.46 -3.73
CA PHE A 77 -5.93 8.49 -5.00
C PHE A 77 -6.71 7.80 -6.10
N THR A 78 -6.45 8.23 -7.33
CA THR A 78 -6.87 7.54 -8.55
C THR A 78 -5.66 7.39 -9.46
N GLN A 79 -5.58 6.29 -10.19
CA GLN A 79 -4.55 6.06 -11.19
C GLN A 79 -5.13 5.23 -12.32
N ARG A 80 -4.95 5.71 -13.54
CA ARG A 80 -5.23 4.98 -14.77
C ARG A 80 -3.99 5.03 -15.66
N SER A 81 -3.51 3.88 -16.11
CA SER A 81 -2.47 3.79 -17.14
C SER A 81 -2.99 2.93 -18.28
N LEU A 82 -2.80 3.38 -19.52
CA LEU A 82 -3.12 2.60 -20.71
C LEU A 82 -2.08 1.50 -20.93
N PRO A 83 -2.34 0.49 -21.77
CA PRO A 83 -1.31 -0.49 -22.13
C PRO A 83 -0.14 0.21 -22.83
N LYS A 84 1.07 -0.31 -22.63
CA LYS A 84 2.29 0.24 -23.21
C LYS A 84 2.33 0.00 -24.72
N ILE A 85 2.67 1.02 -25.49
CA ILE A 85 2.82 0.97 -26.95
C ILE A 85 4.21 1.52 -27.28
N ASP A 86 5.03 0.75 -27.99
CA ASP A 86 6.40 1.12 -28.41
C ASP A 86 7.28 1.64 -27.26
N GLY A 87 7.16 0.99 -26.09
CA GLY A 87 7.94 1.34 -24.90
C GLY A 87 7.39 2.52 -24.10
N ARG A 88 6.30 3.16 -24.55
CA ARG A 88 5.69 4.33 -23.91
C ARG A 88 4.33 4.01 -23.32
N GLN A 89 4.00 4.67 -22.22
CA GLN A 89 2.75 4.44 -21.51
C GLN A 89 2.12 5.77 -21.12
N ASP A 90 0.91 6.01 -21.63
CA ASP A 90 0.11 7.15 -21.21
C ASP A 90 -0.64 6.82 -19.93
N GLY A 91 -0.81 7.83 -19.07
CA GLY A 91 -1.46 7.65 -17.77
C GLY A 91 -2.03 8.95 -17.20
N GLU A 92 -2.95 8.83 -16.26
CA GLU A 92 -3.52 9.95 -15.54
C GLU A 92 -3.95 9.53 -14.14
N GLY A 93 -4.08 10.50 -13.25
CA GLY A 93 -4.53 10.23 -11.91
C GLY A 93 -4.61 11.47 -11.06
N SER A 94 -4.98 11.26 -9.81
CA SER A 94 -5.03 12.32 -8.81
C SER A 94 -4.72 11.79 -7.42
N LEU A 95 -4.15 12.66 -6.59
CA LEU A 95 -3.92 12.44 -5.18
C LEU A 95 -4.60 13.58 -4.43
N THR A 96 -5.52 13.24 -3.55
CA THR A 96 -6.29 14.20 -2.76
C THR A 96 -6.00 13.99 -1.29
N LEU A 97 -5.40 14.98 -0.64
CA LEU A 97 -5.38 15.09 0.82
C LEU A 97 -6.75 15.58 1.25
N LEU A 98 -7.59 14.70 1.78
CA LEU A 98 -8.94 15.02 2.25
C LEU A 98 -8.95 15.72 3.60
N LYS A 99 -8.02 15.31 4.47
CA LYS A 99 -7.90 15.84 5.82
C LYS A 99 -6.44 15.75 6.26
N ALA A 100 -5.93 16.84 6.78
CA ALA A 100 -4.77 16.83 7.65
C ALA A 100 -5.14 17.52 8.95
N TYR A 101 -4.90 16.84 10.05
CA TYR A 101 -5.17 17.33 11.38
C TYR A 101 -3.96 17.05 12.24
N ILE A 102 -3.43 18.06 12.91
CA ILE A 102 -2.36 17.95 13.88
C ILE A 102 -2.81 18.76 15.08
N ALA A 103 -2.83 18.15 16.26
CA ALA A 103 -3.04 18.88 17.49
C ALA A 103 -1.96 18.49 18.50
N ASP A 104 -1.42 19.52 19.13
CA ASP A 104 -0.59 19.39 20.32
C ASP A 104 -1.24 20.16 21.48
N GLN A 105 -0.49 20.30 22.58
CA GLN A 105 -0.95 20.98 23.79
C GLN A 105 -1.11 22.52 23.65
N PHE A 106 -0.62 23.12 22.57
CA PHE A 106 -0.57 24.57 22.37
C PHE A 106 -1.39 25.03 21.17
N GLU A 107 -1.40 24.24 20.09
CA GLU A 107 -2.01 24.61 18.83
C GLU A 107 -2.72 23.43 18.15
N GLU A 108 -3.77 23.76 17.42
CA GLU A 108 -4.45 22.85 16.50
C GLU A 108 -4.28 23.40 15.08
N PHE A 109 -3.76 22.55 14.20
CA PHE A 109 -3.68 22.78 12.77
C PHE A 109 -4.60 21.80 12.05
N GLU A 110 -5.58 22.32 11.32
CA GLU A 110 -6.47 21.51 10.48
C GLU A 110 -6.57 22.09 9.06
N ILE A 111 -6.30 21.24 8.07
CA ILE A 111 -6.66 21.49 6.68
C ILE A 111 -8.09 20.97 6.49
N LYS A 112 -9.05 21.91 6.46
CA LYS A 112 -10.50 21.64 6.39
C LYS A 112 -11.02 21.42 4.98
N GLU A 113 -10.26 21.84 3.97
CA GLU A 113 -10.61 21.69 2.56
C GLU A 113 -9.62 20.76 1.84
N PRO A 114 -10.11 19.91 0.92
CA PRO A 114 -9.23 18.96 0.24
C PRO A 114 -8.22 19.66 -0.65
N ILE A 115 -6.99 19.14 -0.66
CA ILE A 115 -5.93 19.52 -1.61
C ILE A 115 -5.79 18.40 -2.63
N THR A 116 -6.03 18.70 -3.90
CA THR A 116 -5.92 17.72 -4.99
C THR A 116 -4.79 18.09 -5.94
N ILE A 117 -3.92 17.12 -6.18
CA ILE A 117 -2.90 17.16 -7.22
C ILE A 117 -3.30 16.17 -8.29
N SER A 118 -3.46 16.63 -9.52
CA SER A 118 -3.81 15.82 -10.68
C SER A 118 -2.62 15.74 -11.62
N TRP A 119 -2.41 14.57 -12.24
CA TRP A 119 -1.36 14.36 -13.23
C TRP A 119 -1.89 13.72 -14.50
N ARG A 120 -1.20 14.01 -15.61
CA ARG A 120 -1.32 13.29 -16.87
C ARG A 120 0.05 13.07 -17.47
N THR A 121 0.23 11.94 -18.12
CA THR A 121 1.39 11.61 -18.93
C THR A 121 0.86 11.25 -20.31
N VAL A 122 1.25 12.04 -21.31
CA VAL A 122 0.99 11.80 -22.73
C VAL A 122 2.35 11.87 -23.41
N ALA A 123 2.94 10.71 -23.65
CA ALA A 123 4.36 10.62 -23.96
C ALA A 123 4.75 11.48 -25.18
N PRO A 124 5.83 12.28 -25.10
CA PRO A 124 6.87 12.28 -24.07
C PRO A 124 6.64 13.28 -22.92
N MET A 125 5.45 13.84 -22.78
CA MET A 125 5.20 14.94 -21.85
C MET A 125 4.46 14.47 -20.61
N SER A 126 4.77 15.11 -19.49
CA SER A 126 4.02 15.00 -18.25
C SER A 126 3.47 16.36 -17.85
N TYR A 127 2.29 16.31 -17.23
CA TYR A 127 1.50 17.47 -16.87
C TYR A 127 1.05 17.31 -15.43
N VAL A 128 1.26 18.33 -14.60
CA VAL A 128 0.78 18.34 -13.21
C VAL A 128 -0.04 19.60 -12.98
N LYS A 129 -1.11 19.47 -12.21
CA LYS A 129 -1.93 20.59 -11.78
C LYS A 129 -2.33 20.42 -10.33
N VAL A 130 -2.26 21.49 -9.56
CA VAL A 130 -2.92 21.56 -8.25
C VAL A 130 -4.33 22.11 -8.48
N GLU A 131 -5.38 21.35 -8.20
CA GLU A 131 -6.74 21.78 -8.56
C GLU A 131 -7.27 22.89 -7.66
N LYS A 132 -7.00 22.79 -6.35
CA LYS A 132 -7.40 23.78 -5.35
C LYS A 132 -6.45 23.76 -4.17
N LEU A 133 -5.97 24.93 -3.77
CA LEU A 133 -5.29 25.14 -2.50
C LEU A 133 -6.25 25.87 -1.56
N PRO A 134 -6.48 25.35 -0.34
CA PRO A 134 -7.20 26.05 0.71
C PRO A 134 -6.56 27.41 0.95
N GLU A 135 -7.36 28.44 1.21
CA GLU A 135 -6.89 29.81 1.44
C GLU A 135 -5.86 29.87 2.59
N SER A 136 -6.05 29.04 3.62
CA SER A 136 -5.11 28.90 4.75
C SER A 136 -3.72 28.43 4.34
N VAL A 137 -3.64 27.53 3.36
CA VAL A 137 -2.37 27.02 2.82
C VAL A 137 -1.79 28.02 1.84
N SER A 138 -2.64 28.62 1.01
CA SER A 138 -2.24 29.65 0.03
C SER A 138 -1.54 30.83 0.69
N LYS A 139 -2.09 31.31 1.81
CA LYS A 139 -1.52 32.42 2.58
C LYS A 139 -0.10 32.11 3.08
N THR A 140 0.11 30.94 3.69
CA THR A 140 1.43 30.52 4.22
C THR A 140 2.50 30.45 3.14
N PHE A 141 2.18 29.88 1.98
CA PHE A 141 3.12 29.78 0.86
C PHE A 141 3.36 31.12 0.14
N THR A 142 2.35 31.99 0.11
CA THR A 142 2.49 33.37 -0.41
C THR A 142 3.43 34.19 0.49
N GLU A 143 3.34 34.03 1.81
CA GLU A 143 4.27 34.63 2.78
C GLU A 143 5.71 34.12 2.61
N LEU A 144 5.87 32.90 2.09
CA LEU A 144 7.17 32.30 1.71
C LEU A 144 7.62 32.66 0.28
N GLY A 145 6.85 33.47 -0.46
CA GLY A 145 7.22 33.96 -1.79
C GLY A 145 7.00 32.98 -2.94
N VAL A 146 6.17 31.95 -2.77
CA VAL A 146 5.85 30.98 -3.83
C VAL A 146 4.61 31.44 -4.61
N PRO A 147 4.67 31.65 -5.94
CA PRO A 147 3.51 32.06 -6.75
C PRO A 147 2.57 30.87 -6.97
N LEU A 148 1.62 30.68 -6.07
CA LEU A 148 0.68 29.55 -6.10
C LEU A 148 -0.48 29.71 -7.11
N ASP A 149 -0.80 30.95 -7.50
CA ASP A 149 -1.89 31.22 -8.44
C ASP A 149 -1.62 30.60 -9.81
N ASP A 150 -0.37 30.62 -10.28
CA ASP A 150 0.03 30.01 -11.55
C ASP A 150 -0.08 28.48 -11.52
N MET A 151 0.24 27.86 -10.38
CA MET A 151 0.18 26.40 -10.19
C MET A 151 -1.24 25.84 -10.06
N THR A 152 -2.20 26.70 -9.67
CA THR A 152 -3.61 26.30 -9.50
C THR A 152 -4.46 26.54 -10.74
N GLN A 153 -4.06 27.49 -11.58
CA GLN A 153 -4.80 27.84 -12.80
C GLN A 153 -4.39 27.01 -14.01
N HIS A 154 -3.10 26.64 -14.11
CA HIS A 154 -2.53 26.01 -15.31
C HIS A 154 -2.04 24.59 -15.05
N TRP A 155 -1.94 23.80 -16.12
CA TRP A 155 -1.17 22.57 -16.06
C TRP A 155 0.28 22.91 -16.33
N ILE A 156 1.17 22.46 -15.46
CA ILE A 156 2.61 22.63 -15.62
C ILE A 156 3.09 21.47 -16.50
N GLU A 157 3.62 21.81 -17.67
CA GLU A 157 4.18 20.88 -18.65
C GLU A 157 5.69 20.69 -18.41
N PHE A 158 6.14 19.44 -18.40
CA PHE A 158 7.56 19.08 -18.35
C PHE A 158 7.83 17.83 -19.18
N GLU A 159 9.05 17.75 -19.72
CA GLU A 159 9.48 16.62 -20.54
C GLU A 159 9.71 15.40 -19.64
N SER A 160 8.92 14.35 -19.85
CA SER A 160 9.06 13.07 -19.14
C SER A 160 10.33 12.40 -19.68
N SER A 161 11.46 12.63 -19.02
CA SER A 161 12.70 11.97 -19.42
C SER A 161 12.51 10.46 -19.24
N GLY A 162 12.70 9.69 -20.31
CA GLY A 162 12.39 8.25 -20.37
C GLY A 162 13.11 7.37 -19.34
N ASP A 163 14.03 7.95 -18.55
CA ASP A 163 14.81 7.30 -17.49
C ASP A 163 14.53 7.87 -16.08
N LYS A 164 13.64 8.85 -15.91
CA LYS A 164 13.34 9.43 -14.58
C LYS A 164 11.85 9.58 -14.36
N SER A 165 11.36 8.88 -13.35
CA SER A 165 9.99 9.04 -12.91
C SER A 165 9.77 10.43 -12.32
N LEU A 166 8.59 11.00 -12.59
CA LEU A 166 8.03 12.24 -12.04
C LEU A 166 8.27 12.45 -10.53
N ALA A 167 8.35 11.36 -9.78
CA ALA A 167 8.65 11.33 -8.35
C ALA A 167 10.06 11.84 -8.02
N GLN A 168 11.03 11.69 -8.92
CA GLN A 168 12.41 12.17 -8.74
C GLN A 168 12.57 13.66 -9.05
N GLU A 169 11.76 14.20 -9.95
CA GLU A 169 11.88 15.59 -10.41
C GLU A 169 11.04 16.58 -9.58
N VAL A 170 9.90 16.13 -9.03
CA VAL A 170 8.97 17.00 -8.28
C VAL A 170 9.18 16.95 -6.75
N LEU A 171 9.92 15.97 -6.21
CA LEU A 171 10.19 15.82 -4.76
C LEU A 171 11.68 15.95 -4.41
N PRO A 172 12.34 17.11 -4.57
CA PRO A 172 13.75 17.27 -4.21
C PRO A 172 14.01 17.33 -2.68
N VAL A 173 12.98 17.24 -1.83
CA VAL A 173 13.09 17.49 -0.37
C VAL A 173 12.97 16.22 0.48
N LEU A 174 12.66 15.06 -0.10
CA LEU A 174 12.72 13.80 0.64
C LEU A 174 14.15 13.22 0.53
N PRO A 175 14.74 12.74 1.64
CA PRO A 175 16.11 12.24 1.66
C PRO A 175 16.27 11.17 0.58
N LYS A 176 17.10 11.48 -0.44
CA LYS A 176 17.45 10.66 -1.62
C LYS A 176 16.83 9.26 -1.57
N ALA A 177 15.56 9.17 -1.94
CA ALA A 177 14.96 7.89 -2.25
C ALA A 177 15.75 7.35 -3.44
N THR A 178 16.24 6.12 -3.31
CA THR A 178 16.92 5.39 -4.36
C THR A 178 16.13 5.48 -5.66
N ALA A 179 16.86 5.64 -6.78
CA ALA A 179 16.27 5.86 -8.08
C ALA A 179 15.20 4.79 -8.37
N GLU A 180 13.96 5.26 -8.56
CA GLU A 180 12.75 4.52 -8.97
C GLU A 180 11.89 3.87 -7.87
N PRO A 181 11.36 4.66 -6.92
CA PRO A 181 10.41 4.16 -5.92
C PRO A 181 9.11 3.57 -6.52
N SER A 182 8.72 3.98 -7.74
CA SER A 182 7.57 3.41 -8.45
C SER A 182 7.83 1.97 -8.88
N ASN A 183 9.01 1.69 -9.47
CA ASN A 183 9.34 0.36 -9.95
C ASN A 183 9.60 -0.61 -8.79
N GLU A 184 10.13 -0.17 -7.65
CA GLU A 184 10.28 -1.03 -6.47
C GLU A 184 8.94 -1.44 -5.85
N VAL A 185 8.00 -0.50 -5.67
CA VAL A 185 6.66 -0.82 -5.14
C VAL A 185 5.87 -1.69 -6.12
N LEU A 186 5.99 -1.45 -7.43
CA LEU A 186 5.30 -2.22 -8.47
C LEU A 186 5.91 -3.61 -8.67
N ASN A 187 7.25 -3.71 -8.71
CA ASN A 187 7.95 -4.99 -8.66
C ASN A 187 7.61 -5.75 -7.39
N THR A 188 7.33 -5.07 -6.27
CA THR A 188 6.83 -5.72 -5.07
C THR A 188 5.46 -6.36 -5.35
N PHE A 189 4.49 -5.68 -5.95
CA PHE A 189 3.19 -6.29 -6.30
C PHE A 189 3.28 -7.47 -7.27
N THR A 190 4.10 -7.36 -8.32
CA THR A 190 4.34 -8.46 -9.27
C THR A 190 5.04 -9.63 -8.58
N ASN A 191 6.06 -9.37 -7.75
CA ASN A 191 6.70 -10.40 -6.92
C ASN A 191 5.73 -11.01 -5.89
N LEU A 192 4.80 -10.23 -5.32
CA LEU A 192 3.78 -10.71 -4.38
C LEU A 192 2.83 -11.70 -5.07
N GLY A 193 2.47 -11.45 -6.33
CA GLY A 193 1.64 -12.33 -7.16
C GLY A 193 2.38 -13.58 -7.65
N GLU A 194 3.54 -13.41 -8.27
CA GLU A 194 4.34 -14.50 -8.85
C GLU A 194 4.91 -15.45 -7.79
N LYS A 195 5.33 -14.93 -6.63
CA LYS A 195 5.85 -15.74 -5.52
C LYS A 195 4.76 -16.26 -4.59
N GLN A 196 3.48 -15.99 -4.86
CA GLN A 196 2.35 -16.33 -3.98
C GLN A 196 2.60 -15.88 -2.53
N PHE A 197 3.13 -14.66 -2.39
CA PHE A 197 3.52 -14.09 -1.11
C PHE A 197 2.29 -13.82 -0.22
N LEU A 198 1.12 -13.67 -0.84
CA LEU A 198 -0.16 -13.52 -0.17
C LEU A 198 -0.95 -14.84 -0.19
N THR A 199 -1.42 -15.26 0.97
CA THR A 199 -2.27 -16.45 1.14
C THR A 199 -3.59 -16.07 1.78
N ILE A 200 -4.67 -16.67 1.30
CA ILE A 200 -5.96 -16.61 1.96
C ILE A 200 -5.86 -17.47 3.22
N THR A 201 -6.13 -16.85 4.36
CA THR A 201 -6.09 -17.51 5.67
C THR A 201 -7.48 -17.99 6.09
N LYS A 202 -8.52 -17.24 5.73
CA LYS A 202 -9.91 -17.54 6.09
C LYS A 202 -10.88 -16.79 5.18
N THR A 203 -12.02 -17.40 4.87
CA THR A 203 -13.18 -16.69 4.32
C THR A 203 -13.95 -16.02 5.46
N GLU A 204 -14.14 -14.70 5.37
CA GLU A 204 -14.85 -13.93 6.40
C GLU A 204 -16.36 -13.97 6.18
N LYS A 205 -16.82 -13.70 4.96
CA LYS A 205 -18.24 -13.72 4.57
C LYS A 205 -18.41 -13.80 3.06
N THR A 206 -19.60 -14.23 2.65
CA THR A 206 -20.04 -14.22 1.24
C THR A 206 -21.30 -13.36 1.14
N TYR A 207 -21.39 -12.51 0.11
CA TYR A 207 -22.53 -11.60 -0.10
C TYR A 207 -22.69 -11.27 -1.58
N LYS A 208 -23.84 -10.70 -1.96
CA LYS A 208 -24.05 -10.18 -3.33
C LYS A 208 -23.77 -8.70 -3.41
N ASN A 209 -23.08 -8.25 -4.46
CA ASN A 209 -22.91 -6.82 -4.74
C ASN A 209 -24.18 -6.20 -5.35
N ASN A 210 -24.18 -4.89 -5.58
CA ASN A 210 -25.32 -4.16 -6.15
C ASN A 210 -25.72 -4.65 -7.57
N LYS A 211 -24.83 -5.36 -8.26
CA LYS A 211 -25.08 -5.98 -9.58
C LYS A 211 -25.56 -7.44 -9.46
N GLY A 212 -25.81 -7.93 -8.25
CA GLY A 212 -26.25 -9.31 -7.98
C GLY A 212 -25.14 -10.38 -8.06
N GLN A 213 -23.89 -9.95 -8.23
CA GLN A 213 -22.73 -10.84 -8.38
C GLN A 213 -22.24 -11.33 -7.02
N ASP A 214 -21.75 -12.58 -6.97
CA ASP A 214 -21.30 -13.21 -5.74
C ASP A 214 -19.90 -12.76 -5.36
N ILE A 215 -19.79 -12.18 -4.16
CA ILE A 215 -18.54 -11.68 -3.58
C ILE A 215 -18.16 -12.53 -2.38
N VAL A 216 -16.94 -13.02 -2.38
CA VAL A 216 -16.31 -13.70 -1.25
C VAL A 216 -15.29 -12.74 -0.64
N ARG A 217 -15.56 -12.29 0.59
CA ARG A 217 -14.58 -11.55 1.38
C ARG A 217 -13.67 -12.52 2.10
N VAL A 218 -12.37 -12.38 1.88
CA VAL A 218 -11.33 -13.24 2.44
C VAL A 218 -10.34 -12.44 3.25
N ARG A 219 -9.83 -13.02 4.34
CA ARG A 219 -8.69 -12.50 5.08
C ARG A 219 -7.42 -12.99 4.41
N VAL A 220 -6.54 -12.05 4.09
CA VAL A 220 -5.26 -12.31 3.43
C VAL A 220 -4.16 -12.15 4.46
N GLY A 221 -3.17 -13.03 4.41
CA GLY A 221 -1.97 -12.97 5.23
C GLY A 221 -0.74 -13.18 4.37
N ILE A 222 0.44 -12.91 4.94
CA ILE A 222 1.70 -13.25 4.27
C ILE A 222 1.96 -14.74 4.40
N ASN A 223 2.44 -15.35 3.32
CA ASN A 223 2.79 -16.75 3.24
C ASN A 223 4.05 -17.04 4.07
N LYS A 224 3.85 -17.51 5.30
CA LYS A 224 4.93 -17.81 6.25
C LYS A 224 5.91 -18.87 5.72
N ASN A 225 5.47 -19.78 4.87
CA ASN A 225 6.35 -20.79 4.29
C ASN A 225 7.38 -20.16 3.36
N LEU A 226 7.00 -19.13 2.60
CA LEU A 226 7.91 -18.42 1.72
C LEU A 226 8.96 -17.63 2.52
N LEU A 227 8.55 -16.95 3.60
CA LEU A 227 9.49 -16.28 4.50
C LEU A 227 10.50 -17.25 5.11
N TYR A 228 10.02 -18.42 5.53
CA TYR A 228 10.90 -19.46 6.05
C TYR A 228 11.88 -19.97 4.96
N GLN A 229 11.43 -20.10 3.71
CA GLN A 229 12.30 -20.49 2.60
C GLN A 229 13.41 -19.45 2.34
N GLU A 230 13.10 -18.15 2.38
CA GLU A 230 14.11 -17.09 2.25
C GLU A 230 15.10 -17.10 3.42
N TYR A 231 14.60 -17.21 4.66
CA TYR A 231 15.45 -17.39 5.85
C TYR A 231 16.37 -18.61 5.74
N GLN A 232 15.89 -19.73 5.19
CA GLN A 232 16.74 -20.91 4.95
C GLN A 232 17.84 -20.66 3.91
N LYS A 233 17.58 -19.88 2.87
CA LYS A 233 18.61 -19.50 1.88
C LYS A 233 19.68 -18.62 2.53
N GLU A 234 19.28 -17.64 3.34
CA GLU A 234 20.19 -16.78 4.08
C GLU A 234 21.06 -17.58 5.06
N LEU A 235 20.46 -18.51 5.81
CA LEU A 235 21.21 -19.41 6.67
C LEU A 235 22.23 -20.24 5.87
N GLN A 236 21.82 -20.83 4.74
CA GLN A 236 22.71 -21.61 3.90
C GLN A 236 23.87 -20.76 3.34
N ALA A 237 23.61 -19.50 3.00
CA ALA A 237 24.66 -18.55 2.59
C ALA A 237 25.61 -18.24 3.76
N ALA A 238 25.07 -17.96 4.95
CA ALA A 238 25.85 -17.69 6.15
C ALA A 238 26.78 -18.87 6.52
N TYR A 239 26.31 -20.12 6.41
CA TYR A 239 27.14 -21.31 6.68
C TYR A 239 28.32 -21.50 5.72
N LYS A 240 28.32 -20.84 4.55
CA LYS A 240 29.46 -20.86 3.61
C LYS A 240 30.57 -19.88 4.00
N ILE A 241 30.31 -18.95 4.93
CA ILE A 241 31.30 -18.01 5.45
C ILE A 241 32.35 -18.78 6.26
N LYS A 242 33.62 -18.57 5.92
CA LYS A 242 34.76 -19.28 6.52
C LYS A 242 35.15 -18.71 7.88
N ASP A 243 35.09 -17.40 8.03
CA ASP A 243 35.37 -16.74 9.30
C ASP A 243 34.27 -17.04 10.33
N TYR A 244 34.68 -17.50 11.52
CA TYR A 244 33.75 -17.93 12.56
C TYR A 244 32.91 -16.76 13.09
N THR A 245 33.52 -15.60 13.25
CA THR A 245 32.88 -14.41 13.82
C THR A 245 31.87 -13.85 12.84
N GLU A 246 32.27 -13.67 11.59
CA GLU A 246 31.38 -13.21 10.51
C GLU A 246 30.20 -14.15 10.29
N ARG A 247 30.45 -15.47 10.27
CA ARG A 247 29.39 -16.47 10.18
C ARG A 247 28.40 -16.37 11.33
N THR A 248 28.90 -16.25 12.56
CA THR A 248 28.03 -16.17 13.75
C THR A 248 27.18 -14.90 13.72
N THR A 249 27.75 -13.77 13.29
CA THR A 249 27.02 -12.52 13.08
C THR A 249 25.95 -12.69 12.01
N ALA A 250 26.28 -13.23 10.84
CA ALA A 250 25.31 -13.43 9.75
C ALA A 250 24.15 -14.36 10.13
N ILE A 251 24.43 -15.46 10.86
CA ILE A 251 23.38 -16.35 11.38
C ILE A 251 22.47 -15.62 12.38
N LYS A 252 23.06 -14.80 13.25
CA LYS A 252 22.30 -14.02 14.22
C LYS A 252 21.41 -13.00 13.53
N THR A 253 21.97 -12.22 12.60
CA THR A 253 21.22 -11.23 11.80
C THR A 253 20.04 -11.87 11.07
N ALA A 254 20.26 -12.96 10.31
CA ALA A 254 19.19 -13.65 9.60
C ALA A 254 18.08 -14.15 10.54
N ARG A 255 18.44 -14.62 11.75
CA ARG A 255 17.47 -15.04 12.76
C ARG A 255 16.68 -13.87 13.32
N ASP A 256 17.36 -12.79 13.68
CA ASP A 256 16.75 -11.60 14.26
C ASP A 256 15.78 -10.97 13.24
N GLU A 257 16.20 -10.81 11.98
CA GLU A 257 15.37 -10.33 10.86
C GLU A 257 14.15 -11.24 10.62
N TYR A 258 14.33 -12.57 10.61
CA TYR A 258 13.19 -13.49 10.46
C TYR A 258 12.18 -13.37 11.62
N GLN A 259 12.66 -13.22 12.85
CA GLN A 259 11.79 -13.06 14.02
C GLN A 259 11.07 -11.70 14.02
N GLU A 260 11.74 -10.63 13.61
CA GLU A 260 11.14 -9.30 13.44
C GLU A 260 10.06 -9.33 12.35
N ASN A 261 10.37 -9.88 11.17
CA ASN A 261 9.40 -10.07 10.10
C ASN A 261 8.16 -10.84 10.58
N LEU A 262 8.34 -11.94 11.33
CA LEU A 262 7.19 -12.68 11.89
C LEU A 262 6.34 -11.86 12.86
N LYS A 263 6.96 -11.00 13.67
CA LYS A 263 6.24 -10.10 14.61
C LYS A 263 5.47 -9.04 13.85
N ASP A 264 6.08 -8.42 12.84
CA ASP A 264 5.47 -7.33 12.10
C ASP A 264 4.30 -7.80 11.24
N ILE A 265 4.40 -9.00 10.66
CA ILE A 265 3.31 -9.60 9.87
C ILE A 265 2.04 -9.82 10.69
N ILE A 266 2.17 -10.10 11.99
CA ILE A 266 1.00 -10.28 12.87
C ILE A 266 0.26 -8.95 13.08
N LYS A 267 0.97 -7.82 13.00
CA LYS A 267 0.38 -6.47 13.10
C LYS A 267 -0.35 -6.06 11.82
N LEU A 268 -0.12 -6.77 10.70
CA LEU A 268 -0.77 -6.52 9.42
C LEU A 268 -2.15 -7.18 9.36
N HIS A 269 -3.15 -6.40 8.98
CA HIS A 269 -4.50 -6.84 8.69
C HIS A 269 -4.78 -6.62 7.22
N MET A 270 -4.96 -7.69 6.45
CA MET A 270 -5.33 -7.58 5.05
C MET A 270 -6.61 -8.34 4.76
N ALA A 271 -7.44 -7.78 3.88
CA ALA A 271 -8.65 -8.42 3.40
C ALA A 271 -8.82 -8.14 1.90
N ALA A 272 -9.46 -9.08 1.20
CA ALA A 272 -9.77 -8.95 -0.20
C ALA A 272 -11.23 -9.29 -0.46
N ASN A 273 -11.89 -8.51 -1.31
CA ASN A 273 -13.20 -8.84 -1.84
C ASN A 273 -13.02 -9.43 -3.24
N ILE A 274 -13.35 -10.70 -3.39
CA ILE A 274 -13.17 -11.45 -4.63
C ILE A 274 -14.55 -11.70 -5.23
N ASN A 275 -14.77 -11.20 -6.44
CA ASN A 275 -15.97 -11.49 -7.21
C ASN A 275 -15.79 -12.82 -7.93
N VAL A 276 -16.45 -13.86 -7.41
CA VAL A 276 -16.34 -15.22 -7.96
C VAL A 276 -17.19 -15.40 -9.22
N THR A 277 -18.19 -14.55 -9.44
CA THR A 277 -18.97 -14.54 -10.68
C THR A 277 -18.15 -14.04 -11.86
N THR A 278 -17.37 -12.97 -11.67
CA THR A 278 -16.54 -12.36 -12.73
C THR A 278 -15.08 -12.80 -12.68
N GLN A 279 -14.69 -13.57 -11.66
CA GLN A 279 -13.31 -14.01 -11.41
C GLN A 279 -12.32 -12.84 -11.30
N LYS A 280 -12.68 -11.79 -10.56
CA LYS A 280 -11.87 -10.58 -10.37
C LYS A 280 -11.72 -10.21 -8.90
N LEU A 281 -10.56 -9.65 -8.55
CA LEU A 281 -10.38 -8.92 -7.29
C LEU A 281 -11.08 -7.55 -7.42
N GLU A 282 -12.09 -7.28 -6.60
CA GLU A 282 -12.81 -5.99 -6.61
C GLU A 282 -12.17 -4.96 -5.69
N ARG A 283 -11.71 -5.40 -4.52
CA ARG A 283 -11.11 -4.54 -3.51
C ARG A 283 -10.05 -5.29 -2.73
N PHE A 284 -8.95 -4.62 -2.45
CA PHE A 284 -7.97 -5.03 -1.46
C PHE A 284 -7.93 -3.99 -0.34
N GLU A 285 -7.87 -4.44 0.90
CA GLU A 285 -7.81 -3.63 2.11
C GLU A 285 -6.59 -4.04 2.91
N PHE A 286 -5.91 -3.07 3.49
CA PHE A 286 -4.77 -3.28 4.37
C PHE A 286 -4.85 -2.34 5.57
N GLY A 287 -4.28 -2.77 6.68
CA GLY A 287 -4.06 -1.91 7.83
C GLY A 287 -3.00 -2.48 8.74
N PHE A 288 -2.42 -1.62 9.55
CA PHE A 288 -1.55 -2.02 10.64
C PHE A 288 -1.76 -1.11 11.84
N VAL A 289 -1.52 -1.67 13.01
CA VAL A 289 -1.43 -0.91 14.26
C VAL A 289 -0.10 -1.24 14.91
N GLN A 290 0.66 -0.21 15.23
CA GLN A 290 1.90 -0.32 15.97
C GLN A 290 1.83 0.60 17.17
N THR A 291 2.20 0.05 18.33
CA THR A 291 2.34 0.81 19.56
C THR A 291 3.75 0.62 20.06
N ASP A 292 4.49 1.71 20.09
CA ASP A 292 5.87 1.74 20.58
C ASP A 292 5.94 2.51 21.90
N PRO A 293 6.79 2.08 22.84
CA PRO A 293 7.02 2.84 24.06
C PRO A 293 7.70 4.16 23.70
N LYS A 294 7.22 5.25 24.31
CA LYS A 294 7.92 6.54 24.29
C LYS A 294 8.85 6.57 25.49
N GLU A 295 10.15 6.72 25.26
CA GLU A 295 11.17 6.69 26.29
C GLU A 295 11.84 8.05 26.46
N ASP A 296 12.09 8.42 27.70
CA ASP A 296 12.97 9.53 28.06
C ASP A 296 14.28 8.93 28.56
N CYS A 297 15.36 9.23 27.85
CA CYS A 297 16.65 8.61 28.08
C CYS A 297 17.61 9.64 28.65
N THR A 298 18.01 9.45 29.90
CA THR A 298 19.01 10.28 30.57
C THR A 298 20.33 9.54 30.66
N TRP A 299 21.42 10.26 30.46
CA TRP A 299 22.75 9.72 30.71
C TRP A 299 22.94 9.60 32.22
N ASN A 300 23.31 8.40 32.68
CA ASN A 300 23.62 8.15 34.08
C ASN A 300 25.13 8.11 34.26
N ASP A 301 25.69 9.17 34.85
CA ASP A 301 27.12 9.31 35.07
C ASP A 301 27.68 8.22 35.99
N ASP A 302 26.92 7.79 37.01
CA ASP A 302 27.36 6.79 37.99
C ASP A 302 27.56 5.39 37.37
N TYR A 303 26.79 5.07 36.33
CA TYR A 303 26.88 3.78 35.64
C TYR A 303 27.48 3.88 34.24
N SER A 304 27.87 5.09 33.80
CA SER A 304 28.39 5.40 32.45
C SER A 304 27.54 4.79 31.33
N LYS A 305 26.22 4.81 31.51
CA LYS A 305 25.23 4.21 30.60
C LYS A 305 24.01 5.10 30.48
N GLN A 306 23.40 5.10 29.30
CA GLN A 306 22.10 5.71 29.08
C GLN A 306 21.02 4.88 29.76
N THR A 307 20.21 5.51 30.61
CA THR A 307 19.06 4.90 31.27
C THR A 307 17.79 5.48 30.66
N CYS A 308 17.00 4.62 30.00
CA CYS A 308 15.74 5.00 29.39
C CYS A 308 14.57 4.62 30.31
N LYS A 309 13.65 5.56 30.53
CA LYS A 309 12.41 5.34 31.25
C LYS A 309 11.25 5.52 30.30
N GLN A 310 10.35 4.54 30.25
CA GLN A 310 9.11 4.70 29.50
C GLN A 310 8.26 5.82 30.13
N ILE A 311 8.02 6.86 29.35
CA ILE A 311 7.21 8.03 29.70
C ILE A 311 5.86 8.06 29.00
N GLY A 312 5.59 7.09 28.11
CA GLY A 312 4.34 7.03 27.36
C GLY A 312 4.35 5.97 26.26
N THR A 313 3.48 6.18 25.29
CA THR A 313 3.34 5.34 24.08
C THR A 313 2.99 6.19 22.88
N THR A 314 3.56 5.83 21.72
CA THR A 314 3.13 6.33 20.42
C THR A 314 2.41 5.20 19.69
N THR A 315 1.16 5.43 19.31
CA THR A 315 0.38 4.48 18.51
C THR A 315 0.22 5.04 17.11
N VAL A 316 0.70 4.29 16.12
CA VAL A 316 0.47 4.55 14.70
C VAL A 316 -0.55 3.54 14.20
N THR A 317 -1.66 4.02 13.65
CA THR A 317 -2.66 3.23 12.96
C THR A 317 -2.68 3.66 11.50
N MET A 318 -2.38 2.74 10.59
CA MET A 318 -2.56 2.97 9.16
C MET A 318 -3.63 2.02 8.65
N GLY A 319 -4.52 2.53 7.81
CA GLY A 319 -5.60 1.74 7.22
C GLY A 319 -5.98 2.28 5.88
N GLY A 320 -6.15 1.40 4.90
CA GLY A 320 -6.47 1.80 3.55
C GLY A 320 -6.96 0.64 2.71
N GLY A 321 -7.18 0.94 1.44
CA GLY A 321 -7.53 -0.04 0.46
C GLY A 321 -7.64 0.56 -0.92
N PHE A 322 -7.67 -0.31 -1.92
CA PHE A 322 -7.84 0.08 -3.30
C PHE A 322 -8.85 -0.81 -3.99
N TRP A 323 -9.56 -0.22 -4.94
CA TRP A 323 -10.49 -0.88 -5.85
C TRP A 323 -9.84 -1.03 -7.20
N LEU A 324 -10.03 -2.19 -7.79
CA LEU A 324 -9.62 -2.47 -9.16
C LEU A 324 -10.82 -2.31 -10.06
N HIS A 325 -10.69 -1.43 -11.02
CA HIS A 325 -11.71 -1.16 -12.01
C HIS A 325 -11.38 -1.86 -13.32
N GLU A 326 -12.39 -1.98 -14.18
CA GLU A 326 -12.11 -2.33 -15.57
C GLU A 326 -11.30 -1.21 -16.22
N LEU A 327 -10.32 -1.62 -17.03
CA LEU A 327 -9.47 -0.67 -17.73
C LEU A 327 -10.31 0.07 -18.77
N ASP A 328 -10.40 1.39 -18.61
CA ASP A 328 -10.93 2.27 -19.64
C ASP A 328 -9.82 2.61 -20.63
N LEU A 329 -10.03 2.24 -21.90
CA LEU A 329 -9.09 2.45 -23.00
C LEU A 329 -9.30 3.79 -23.72
N SER A 330 -10.17 4.66 -23.19
CA SER A 330 -10.33 6.02 -23.72
C SER A 330 -8.98 6.74 -23.77
N PRO A 331 -8.66 7.46 -24.87
CA PRO A 331 -7.39 8.17 -24.99
C PRO A 331 -7.21 9.19 -23.87
N ILE A 332 -5.96 9.33 -23.40
CA ILE A 332 -5.58 10.37 -22.45
C ILE A 332 -5.12 11.59 -23.23
N TYR A 333 -5.81 12.71 -23.05
CA TYR A 333 -5.55 13.91 -23.83
C TYR A 333 -4.67 14.90 -23.08
N ILE A 334 -3.81 15.59 -23.84
CA ILE A 334 -3.06 16.75 -23.40
C ILE A 334 -4.03 17.79 -22.81
N PRO A 335 -3.76 18.36 -21.63
CA PRO A 335 -4.62 19.40 -21.06
C PRO A 335 -4.66 20.67 -21.92
N TYR A 336 -5.85 21.28 -22.05
CA TYR A 336 -6.09 22.41 -22.97
C TYR A 336 -5.44 23.75 -22.55
N ASN A 337 -4.88 23.85 -21.34
CA ASN A 337 -4.25 25.04 -20.77
C ASN A 337 -2.90 24.71 -20.11
N ALA A 338 -2.12 23.84 -20.77
CA ALA A 338 -0.75 23.54 -20.36
C ALA A 338 0.18 24.74 -20.63
N MET A 339 1.03 25.04 -19.65
CA MET A 339 2.09 26.03 -19.74
C MET A 339 3.44 25.34 -19.61
N LYS A 340 4.37 25.68 -20.50
CA LYS A 340 5.77 25.27 -20.40
C LYS A 340 6.43 26.04 -19.26
N PHE A 341 7.09 25.30 -18.38
CA PHE A 341 7.94 25.88 -17.35
C PHE A 341 9.39 25.99 -17.82
#